data_AF-A0A2H0ST50-F1
#
_entry.id   AF-A0A2H0ST50-F1
#
_cell.length_a   1.000
_cell.length_b   1.000
_cell.length_c   1.000
_cell.angle_alpha   90.00
_cell.angle_beta   90.00
_cell.angle_gamma   90.00
#
_symmetry.space_group_name_H-M   'P 1'
#
loop_
_entity.id
_entity.type
_entity.pdbx_description
1 polymer ?
#
loop_
_entity_poly.entity_id
_entity_poly.type
_entity_poly.pdbx_seq_one_letter_code
_entity_poly.pdbx_strand_id
1 'polypeptide(L)'
;MSTPRASLSEKQQVQNKLHFAISGRTAAEIISSRASSAKPNVGLTNWKNSPQGAIRKSDVIVAKNYLDKEELAGLINFIKE
;
A
#
# COMPACT_ATOMS: atom_id res chain seq x y z
N MET A 1 27.35 5.35 -16.74
CA MET A 1 26.67 4.11 -16.28
C MET A 1 25.29 4.49 -15.76
N SER A 2 24.26 4.37 -16.60
CA SER A 2 22.89 4.67 -16.22
C SER A 2 22.34 3.47 -15.46
N THR A 3 21.97 3.65 -14.19
CA THR A 3 21.25 2.65 -13.41
C THR A 3 20.08 2.13 -14.23
N PRO A 4 19.89 0.80 -14.39
CA PRO A 4 18.72 0.27 -15.08
C PRO A 4 17.49 0.72 -14.30
N ARG A 5 16.74 1.68 -14.86
CA ARG A 5 15.48 2.14 -14.29
C ARG A 5 14.49 1.03 -14.58
N ALA A 6 14.29 0.13 -13.62
CA ALA A 6 13.24 -0.89 -13.69
C ALA A 6 11.96 -0.25 -14.23
N SER A 7 11.41 -0.85 -15.27
CA SER A 7 10.21 -0.36 -15.95
C SER A 7 9.06 -0.26 -14.96
N LEU A 8 8.13 0.67 -15.18
CA LEU A 8 6.98 0.87 -14.29
C LEU A 8 6.17 -0.43 -14.08
N SER A 9 6.13 -1.30 -15.09
CA SER A 9 5.51 -2.63 -15.03
C SER A 9 6.23 -3.59 -14.07
N GLU A 10 7.56 -3.62 -14.07
CA GLU A 10 8.33 -4.51 -13.18
C GLU A 10 8.16 -4.11 -11.71
N LYS A 11 8.15 -2.79 -11.42
CA LYS A 11 7.92 -2.28 -10.06
C LYS A 11 6.53 -2.64 -9.54
N GLN A 12 5.51 -2.55 -10.40
CA GLN A 12 4.14 -2.90 -10.04
C GLN A 12 3.98 -4.41 -9.78
N GLN A 13 4.65 -5.25 -10.57
CA GLN A 13 4.64 -6.70 -10.37
C GLN A 13 5.31 -7.10 -9.05
N VAL A 14 6.47 -6.53 -8.74
CA VAL A 14 7.14 -6.77 -7.44
C VAL A 14 6.25 -6.32 -6.30
N GLN A 15 5.70 -5.10 -6.36
CA GLN A 15 4.78 -4.60 -5.32
C GLN A 15 3.56 -5.49 -5.12
N ASN A 16 2.94 -5.99 -6.19
CA ASN A 16 1.80 -6.89 -6.07
C ASN A 16 2.18 -8.22 -5.40
N LYS A 17 3.36 -8.77 -5.71
CA LYS A 17 3.89 -9.98 -5.04
C LYS A 17 4.10 -9.75 -3.55
N LEU A 18 4.64 -8.60 -3.16
CA LEU A 18 4.82 -8.23 -1.75
C LEU A 18 3.49 -8.16 -1.01
N HIS A 19 2.52 -7.41 -1.55
CA HIS A 19 1.20 -7.31 -0.94
C HIS A 19 0.55 -8.69 -0.79
N PHE A 20 0.68 -9.55 -1.79
CA PHE A 20 0.13 -10.90 -1.75
C PHE A 20 0.83 -11.78 -0.71
N ALA A 21 2.16 -11.72 -0.60
CA ALA A 21 2.92 -12.48 0.39
C ALA A 21 2.56 -12.14 1.85
N ILE A 22 2.17 -10.88 2.10
CA ILE A 22 1.90 -10.37 3.44
C ILE A 22 0.42 -10.50 3.83
N SER A 23 -0.49 -10.17 2.91
CA SER A 23 -1.93 -10.07 3.20
C SER A 23 -2.77 -11.18 2.55
N GLY A 24 -2.15 -12.03 1.72
CA GLY A 24 -2.86 -13.00 0.87
C GLY A 24 -3.70 -12.36 -0.24
N ARG A 25 -3.55 -11.04 -0.47
CA ARG A 25 -4.36 -10.26 -1.41
C ARG A 25 -3.49 -9.36 -2.27
N THR A 26 -3.91 -9.12 -3.50
CA THR A 26 -3.27 -8.13 -4.38
C THR A 26 -3.55 -6.70 -3.90
N ALA A 27 -2.73 -5.74 -4.32
CA ALA A 27 -2.94 -4.33 -4.02
C ALA A 27 -4.34 -3.83 -4.43
N ALA A 28 -4.85 -4.30 -5.58
CA ALA A 28 -6.19 -3.94 -6.07
C ALA A 28 -7.30 -4.51 -5.18
N GLU A 29 -7.18 -5.76 -4.73
CA GLU A 29 -8.15 -6.39 -3.83
C GLU A 29 -8.16 -5.74 -2.44
N ILE A 30 -6.98 -5.37 -1.92
CA ILE A 30 -6.87 -4.63 -0.66
C ILE A 30 -7.63 -3.31 -0.75
N ILE A 31 -7.37 -2.51 -1.79
CA ILE A 31 -8.04 -1.22 -1.99
C ILE A 31 -9.53 -1.45 -2.18
N SER A 32 -9.94 -2.36 -3.06
CA SER A 32 -11.36 -2.61 -3.34
C SER A 32 -12.13 -3.14 -2.13
N SER A 33 -11.49 -3.93 -1.26
CA SER A 33 -12.13 -4.52 -0.09
C SER A 33 -12.14 -3.58 1.11
N ARG A 34 -11.08 -2.77 1.29
CA ARG A 34 -10.90 -1.95 2.49
C ARG A 34 -11.33 -0.49 2.31
N ALA A 35 -11.25 0.06 1.10
CA ALA A 35 -11.69 1.42 0.81
C ALA A 35 -13.22 1.54 0.89
N SER A 36 -13.70 2.37 1.81
CA SER A 36 -15.14 2.58 1.98
C SER A 36 -15.42 3.95 2.56
N SER A 37 -16.26 4.73 1.88
CA SER A 37 -16.70 6.06 2.35
C SER A 37 -17.53 6.00 3.64
N ALA A 38 -18.02 4.82 4.02
CA ALA A 38 -18.74 4.62 5.28
C ALA A 38 -17.78 4.52 6.49
N LYS A 39 -16.49 4.29 6.26
CA LYS A 39 -15.48 4.19 7.31
C LYS A 39 -14.83 5.55 7.58
N PRO A 40 -14.38 5.82 8.82
CA PRO A 40 -13.54 6.97 9.08
C PRO A 40 -12.29 6.91 8.18
N ASN A 41 -11.85 8.07 7.70
CA ASN A 41 -10.69 8.19 6.82
C ASN A 41 -10.76 7.32 5.56
N VAL A 42 -11.98 7.03 5.05
CA VAL A 42 -12.25 6.10 3.94
C VAL A 42 -11.67 4.68 4.13
N GLY A 43 -11.38 4.28 5.37
CA GLY A 43 -10.75 3.00 5.71
C GLY A 43 -9.22 3.02 5.73
N LEU A 44 -8.57 4.17 5.54
CA LEU A 44 -7.12 4.30 5.62
C LEU A 44 -6.63 4.12 7.07
N THR A 45 -5.59 3.33 7.25
CA THR A 45 -4.87 3.12 8.51
C THR A 45 -3.67 4.04 8.64
N ASN A 46 -3.04 4.41 7.52
CA ASN A 46 -1.92 5.33 7.46
C ASN A 46 -1.91 6.11 6.14
N TRP A 47 -1.50 7.38 6.13
CA TRP A 47 -1.35 8.19 4.91
C TRP A 47 -0.31 9.28 5.13
N LYS A 48 0.11 9.97 4.06
CA LYS A 48 1.28 10.87 4.10
C LYS A 48 1.21 11.95 5.19
N ASN A 49 0.02 12.45 5.50
CA ASN A 49 -0.18 13.51 6.50
C ASN A 49 -0.95 12.99 7.74
N SER A 50 -1.00 11.68 7.95
CA SER A 50 -1.69 11.08 9.09
C SER A 50 -1.06 11.49 10.43
N PRO A 51 -1.84 11.61 11.53
CA PRO A 51 -3.32 11.52 11.59
C PRO A 51 -4.03 12.88 11.42
N GLN A 52 -3.29 13.98 11.37
CA GLN A 52 -3.83 15.35 11.52
C GLN A 52 -4.04 16.09 10.19
N GLY A 53 -3.59 15.53 9.07
CA GLY A 53 -3.66 16.17 7.75
C GLY A 53 -4.66 15.52 6.80
N ALA A 54 -5.10 16.31 5.82
CA ALA A 54 -6.13 15.90 4.87
C ALA A 54 -5.72 14.68 4.02
N ILE A 55 -6.68 13.79 3.80
CA ILE A 55 -6.56 12.64 2.90
C ILE A 55 -6.66 13.13 1.47
N ARG A 56 -5.71 12.73 0.62
CA ARG A 56 -5.73 13.06 -0.81
C ARG A 56 -6.16 11.84 -1.62
N LYS A 57 -6.67 12.06 -2.82
CA LYS A 57 -7.00 10.97 -3.77
C LYS A 57 -5.79 10.05 -4.02
N SER A 58 -4.59 10.61 -4.01
CA SER A 58 -3.34 9.85 -4.13
C SER A 58 -3.08 8.89 -2.97
N ASP A 59 -3.60 9.17 -1.77
CA ASP A 59 -3.45 8.29 -0.60
C ASP A 59 -4.42 7.09 -0.67
N VAL A 60 -5.59 7.29 -1.31
CA VAL A 60 -6.65 6.28 -1.46
C VAL A 60 -6.28 5.19 -2.48
N ILE A 61 -5.42 5.50 -3.44
CA ILE A 61 -4.96 4.52 -4.45
C ILE A 61 -3.74 3.70 -4.00
N VAL A 62 -3.27 3.90 -2.77
CA VAL A 62 -2.04 3.29 -2.24
C VAL A 62 -2.42 2.15 -1.30
N ALA A 63 -2.27 0.89 -1.72
CA ALA A 63 -2.70 -0.27 -0.94
C ALA A 63 -2.05 -0.38 0.45
N LYS A 64 -0.76 -0.04 0.57
CA LYS A 64 -0.06 -0.03 1.88
C LYS A 64 -0.73 0.87 2.95
N ASN A 65 -1.50 1.86 2.52
CA ASN A 65 -2.21 2.79 3.42
C ASN A 65 -3.46 2.16 4.06
N TYR A 66 -3.83 0.96 3.61
CA TYR A 66 -4.92 0.15 4.17
C TYR A 66 -4.41 -1.06 4.97
N LEU A 67 -3.08 -1.23 5.07
CA LEU A 67 -2.49 -2.34 5.83
C LEU A 67 -2.56 -2.08 7.32
N ASP A 68 -2.85 -3.11 8.11
CA ASP A 68 -2.76 -3.02 9.56
C ASP A 68 -1.29 -3.04 10.04
N LYS A 69 -1.08 -2.95 11.35
CA LYS A 69 0.26 -2.86 11.94
C LYS A 69 1.10 -4.12 11.67
N GLU A 70 0.49 -5.29 11.66
CA GLU A 70 1.18 -6.57 11.48
C GLU A 70 1.59 -6.72 10.00
N GLU A 71 0.67 -6.44 9.09
CA GLU A 71 0.95 -6.41 7.65
C GLU A 71 2.01 -5.37 7.29
N LEU A 72 1.93 -4.17 7.86
CA LEU A 72 2.91 -3.11 7.62
C LEU A 72 4.30 -3.49 8.15
N ALA A 73 4.38 -4.15 9.31
CA ALA A 73 5.63 -4.67 9.84
C ALA A 73 6.23 -5.76 8.93
N GLY A 74 5.39 -6.67 8.42
CA GLY A 74 5.80 -7.65 7.40
C GLY A 74 6.36 -7.01 6.15
N LEU A 75 5.72 -5.94 5.65
CA LEU A 75 6.18 -5.18 4.49
C LEU A 75 7.53 -4.52 4.74
N ILE A 76 7.71 -3.89 5.91
CA ILE A 76 8.96 -3.23 6.28
C ILE A 76 10.10 -4.24 6.41
N ASN A 77 9.85 -5.41 6.97
CA ASN A 77 10.87 -6.45 7.12
C ASN A 77 11.31 -7.00 5.77
N PHE A 78 10.37 -7.24 4.83
CA PHE A 78 10.71 -7.71 3.49
C PHE A 78 11.55 -6.71 2.70
N ILE A 79 11.30 -5.40 2.87
CA ILE A 79 12.05 -4.34 2.16
C ILE A 79 13.47 -4.15 2.73
N LYS A 80 13.76 -4.67 3.93
CA LYS A 80 15.07 -4.53 4.59
C LYS A 80 16.08 -5.63 4.20
N GLU A 81 15.63 -6.72 3.59
CA GLU A 81 16.48 -7.75 2.97
C GLU A 81 16.82 -7.40 1.51
#